data_AF-A0A6V7H2A1-F1
#
_entry.id   AF-A0A6V7H2A1-F1
#
_cell.length_a   1.000
_cell.length_b   1.000
_cell.length_c   1.000
_cell.angle_alpha   90.00
_cell.angle_beta   90.00
_cell.angle_gamma   90.00
#
_symmetry.space_group_name_H-M   'P 1'
#
loop_
_entity.id
_entity.type
_entity.pdbx_description
1 polymer ?
#
loop_
_entity_poly.entity_id
_entity_poly.type
_entity_poly.pdbx_seq_one_letter_code
_entity_poly.pdbx_strand_id
1 'polypeptide(L)'
;MTGTHTQNPVYSRITLALMEDTGWYSANYSMAQELGWGKNLGCDFSMKSCKEWISSKSSPLSGKSIHPFCNKVKQDPLQTECTDDRSSVALCNLIKYPQPLPKKYQNFDSIPHVPAGEEQYYGGSVSLADYCPYIQEFTWRARNIVVRGSHCLYEENNPHPDKNFALEKYGPHSRCFDHTDQMWEERTCKQARQWQHWGSGCYQYICEAGRLHIMVANYTYMCYHAGQEIAIRIMQNGWLHKGALICPPCKDICQ
;
A
#
# COMPACT_ATOMS: atom_id res chain seq x y z
N MET A 1 -14.83 -7.67 12.37
CA MET A 1 -15.89 -7.56 11.34
C MET A 1 -15.86 -6.16 10.77
N THR A 2 -15.73 -6.00 9.45
CA THR A 2 -15.80 -4.70 8.75
C THR A 2 -17.06 -4.66 7.89
N GLY A 3 -17.61 -3.46 7.63
CA GLY A 3 -18.80 -3.30 6.78
C GLY A 3 -18.55 -3.42 5.28
N THR A 4 -17.31 -3.68 4.87
CA THR A 4 -16.90 -3.91 3.48
C THR A 4 -16.21 -5.26 3.34
N HIS A 5 -16.38 -5.89 2.17
CA HIS A 5 -15.67 -7.11 1.83
C HIS A 5 -14.18 -6.81 1.58
N THR A 6 -13.31 -7.55 2.27
CA THR A 6 -11.86 -7.59 2.01
C THR A 6 -11.48 -9.01 1.60
N GLN A 7 -10.47 -9.17 0.74
CA GLN A 7 -9.97 -10.49 0.36
C GLN A 7 -9.25 -11.21 1.50
N ASN A 8 -8.78 -10.47 2.51
CA ASN A 8 -8.10 -11.01 3.67
C ASN A 8 -8.78 -10.51 4.97
N PRO A 9 -9.90 -11.12 5.40
CA PRO A 9 -10.58 -10.72 6.62
C PRO A 9 -9.75 -11.09 7.85
N VAL A 10 -9.57 -10.12 8.76
CA VAL A 10 -8.87 -10.32 10.04
C VAL A 10 -9.87 -10.65 11.15
N TYR A 11 -9.81 -11.87 11.66
CA TYR A 11 -10.52 -12.31 12.87
C TYR A 11 -9.78 -11.87 14.13
N SER A 12 -9.85 -10.57 14.41
CA SER A 12 -9.13 -9.95 15.51
C SER A 12 -9.76 -10.19 16.88
N ARG A 13 -9.01 -9.82 17.94
CA ARG A 13 -9.51 -9.83 19.33
C ARG A 13 -10.80 -9.01 19.51
N ILE A 14 -11.01 -7.95 18.70
CA ILE A 14 -12.25 -7.15 18.72
C ILE A 14 -13.44 -7.99 18.24
N THR A 15 -13.25 -8.77 17.17
CA THR A 15 -14.30 -9.66 16.64
C THR A 15 -14.64 -10.75 17.64
N LEU A 16 -13.62 -11.36 18.26
CA LEU A 16 -13.81 -12.40 19.27
C LEU A 16 -14.51 -11.87 20.52
N ALA A 17 -14.13 -10.69 21.01
CA ALA A 17 -14.79 -10.04 22.14
C ALA A 17 -16.26 -9.74 21.85
N LEU A 18 -16.57 -9.20 20.66
CA LEU A 18 -17.97 -8.97 20.27
C LEU A 18 -18.80 -10.25 20.33
N MET A 19 -18.26 -11.38 19.87
CA MET A 19 -18.96 -12.67 19.89
C MET A 19 -19.14 -13.19 21.32
N GLU A 20 -18.12 -13.05 22.18
CA GLU A 20 -18.19 -13.45 23.58
C GLU A 20 -19.19 -12.59 24.39
N ASP A 21 -19.21 -11.27 24.15
CA ASP A 21 -20.13 -10.32 24.81
C ASP A 21 -21.61 -10.59 24.48
N THR A 22 -21.92 -11.34 23.42
CA THR A 22 -23.29 -11.79 23.16
C THR A 22 -23.79 -12.81 24.20
N GLY A 23 -22.88 -13.51 24.89
CA GLY A 23 -23.19 -14.61 25.80
C GLY A 23 -23.39 -15.98 25.14
N TRP A 24 -23.29 -16.08 23.80
CA TRP A 24 -23.51 -17.34 23.06
C TRP A 24 -22.23 -18.17 22.89
N TYR A 25 -21.06 -17.52 22.99
CA TYR A 25 -19.77 -18.12 22.68
C TYR A 25 -18.78 -17.84 23.81
N SER A 26 -17.82 -18.74 24.00
CA SER A 26 -16.58 -18.44 24.73
C SER A 26 -15.42 -18.50 23.74
N ALA A 27 -14.69 -17.40 23.58
CA ALA A 27 -13.75 -17.23 22.48
C ALA A 27 -12.33 -17.63 22.88
N ASN A 28 -11.66 -18.42 22.03
CA ASN A 28 -10.24 -18.70 22.21
C ASN A 28 -9.39 -17.56 21.62
N TYR A 29 -9.00 -16.59 22.46
CA TYR A 29 -8.18 -15.44 22.04
C TYR A 29 -6.78 -15.79 21.52
N SER A 30 -6.26 -16.99 21.79
CA SER A 30 -4.98 -17.44 21.22
C SER A 30 -5.06 -17.64 19.69
N MET A 31 -6.26 -17.77 19.14
CA MET A 31 -6.49 -17.87 17.69
C MET A 31 -6.73 -16.50 17.04
N ALA A 32 -6.70 -15.41 17.81
CA ALA A 32 -6.95 -14.08 17.28
C ALA A 32 -5.84 -13.65 16.33
N GLN A 33 -6.23 -13.18 15.14
CA GLN A 33 -5.30 -12.58 14.21
C GLN A 33 -4.96 -11.14 14.62
N GLU A 34 -3.77 -10.69 14.24
CA GLU A 34 -3.35 -9.32 14.48
C GLU A 34 -4.06 -8.34 13.53
N LEU A 35 -4.71 -7.32 14.10
CA LEU A 35 -5.26 -6.20 13.34
C LEU A 35 -4.28 -5.04 13.37
N GLY A 36 -3.60 -4.79 12.25
CA GLY A 36 -2.65 -3.68 12.13
C GLY A 36 -3.31 -2.29 12.11
N TRP A 37 -4.52 -2.19 11.55
CA TRP A 37 -5.25 -0.93 11.45
C TRP A 37 -5.51 -0.30 12.82
N GLY A 38 -4.95 0.88 13.06
CA GLY A 38 -5.11 1.60 14.34
C GLY A 38 -4.23 1.09 15.48
N LYS A 39 -3.45 0.02 15.29
CA LYS A 39 -2.61 -0.57 16.35
C LYS A 39 -1.58 0.45 16.83
N ASN A 40 -1.52 0.66 18.14
CA ASN A 40 -0.59 1.57 18.81
C ASN A 40 -0.65 3.04 18.33
N LEU A 41 -1.74 3.47 17.68
CA LEU A 41 -1.92 4.85 17.22
C LEU A 41 -2.48 5.79 18.30
N GLY A 42 -2.90 5.24 19.44
CA GLY A 42 -3.36 5.99 20.62
C GLY A 42 -4.80 6.52 20.51
N CYS A 43 -5.28 7.15 21.58
CA CYS A 43 -6.66 7.62 21.68
C CYS A 43 -7.03 8.66 20.61
N ASP A 44 -6.07 9.50 20.21
CA ASP A 44 -6.29 10.52 19.18
C ASP A 44 -6.77 9.92 17.86
N PHE A 45 -6.25 8.74 17.47
CA PHE A 45 -6.71 8.06 16.26
C PHE A 45 -8.17 7.63 16.34
N SER A 46 -8.62 7.14 17.50
CA SER A 46 -9.99 6.64 17.70
C SER A 46 -11.01 7.74 18.02
N MET A 47 -10.57 8.84 18.62
CA MET A 47 -11.46 9.85 19.21
C MET A 47 -11.53 11.14 18.39
N LYS A 48 -10.51 11.46 17.59
CA LYS A 48 -10.48 12.66 16.76
C LYS A 48 -10.90 12.34 15.33
N SER A 49 -11.26 13.38 14.59
CA SER A 49 -11.57 13.25 13.17
C SER A 49 -10.33 12.85 12.36
N CYS A 50 -10.51 12.12 11.26
CA CYS A 50 -9.41 11.85 10.34
C CYS A 50 -8.85 13.15 9.73
N LYS A 51 -9.65 14.21 9.63
CA LYS A 51 -9.18 15.55 9.28
C LYS A 51 -8.10 16.04 10.25
N GLU A 52 -8.39 16.04 11.55
CA GLU A 52 -7.42 16.46 12.58
C GLU A 52 -6.16 15.60 12.54
N TRP A 53 -6.33 14.28 12.35
CA TRP A 53 -5.19 13.37 12.18
C TRP A 53 -4.32 13.77 10.99
N ILE A 54 -4.90 13.92 9.80
CA ILE A 54 -4.19 14.28 8.58
C ILE A 54 -3.51 15.64 8.78
N SER A 55 -4.25 16.69 9.16
CA SER A 55 -3.69 18.03 9.33
C SER A 55 -2.56 18.09 10.37
N SER A 56 -2.65 17.35 11.47
CA SER A 56 -1.60 17.32 12.51
C SER A 56 -0.30 16.64 12.06
N LYS A 57 -0.38 15.71 11.10
CA LYS A 57 0.75 14.88 10.63
C LYS A 57 1.28 15.32 9.27
N SER A 58 0.48 16.01 8.46
CA SER A 58 0.87 16.54 7.16
C SER A 58 1.93 17.65 7.22
N SER A 59 2.21 18.22 8.40
CA SER A 59 3.32 19.16 8.53
C SER A 59 4.66 18.44 8.27
N PRO A 60 5.50 18.95 7.34
CA PRO A 60 6.83 18.39 7.07
C PRO A 60 7.72 18.31 8.32
N LEU A 61 7.45 19.17 9.31
CA LEU A 61 8.17 19.23 10.59
C LEU A 61 7.77 18.12 11.57
N SER A 62 6.64 17.43 11.34
CA SER A 62 6.14 16.42 12.28
C SER A 62 6.99 15.15 12.28
N GLY A 63 7.64 14.83 11.15
CA GLY A 63 8.33 13.55 10.93
C GLY A 63 7.44 12.32 11.07
N LYS A 64 6.12 12.50 11.18
CA LYS A 64 5.14 11.45 11.44
C LYS A 64 4.34 11.16 10.17
N SER A 65 4.17 9.88 9.90
CA SER A 65 3.31 9.42 8.81
C SER A 65 1.84 9.76 9.09
N ILE A 66 1.12 10.14 8.01
CA ILE A 66 -0.34 10.26 7.98
C ILE A 66 -1.05 8.89 7.92
N HIS A 67 -0.31 7.82 7.61
CA HIS A 67 -0.84 6.46 7.59
C HIS A 67 -1.55 6.12 8.91
N PRO A 68 -2.66 5.36 8.83
CA PRO A 68 -3.13 4.62 7.65
C PRO A 68 -3.99 5.46 6.68
N PHE A 69 -4.29 6.72 7.02
CA PHE A 69 -4.95 7.66 6.11
C PHE A 69 -3.98 8.17 5.04
N CYS A 70 -4.52 8.78 3.98
CA CYS A 70 -3.74 9.24 2.84
C CYS A 70 -4.32 10.51 2.21
N ASN A 71 -3.50 11.26 1.47
CA ASN A 71 -3.91 12.51 0.82
C ASN A 71 -3.53 12.56 -0.67
N LYS A 72 -3.29 11.41 -1.28
CA LYS A 72 -2.83 11.31 -2.67
C LYS A 72 -4.00 11.05 -3.61
N VAL A 73 -4.26 11.99 -4.51
CA VAL A 73 -5.29 11.79 -5.54
C VAL A 73 -4.78 10.79 -6.56
N LYS A 74 -5.65 9.87 -7.01
CA LYS A 74 -5.34 8.93 -8.09
C LYS A 74 -5.00 9.69 -9.38
N GLN A 75 -3.77 9.53 -9.86
CA GLN A 75 -3.25 10.13 -11.10
C GLN A 75 -3.12 9.10 -12.22
N ASP A 76 -2.96 9.57 -13.46
CA ASP A 76 -2.54 8.75 -14.60
C ASP A 76 -1.24 9.34 -15.16
N PRO A 77 -0.09 8.64 -15.10
CA PRO A 77 0.12 7.25 -14.65
C PRO A 77 -0.15 7.00 -13.15
N LEU A 78 -0.66 5.82 -12.80
CA LEU A 78 -0.92 5.45 -11.40
C LEU A 78 0.38 5.33 -10.60
N GLN A 79 0.43 6.04 -9.48
CA GLN A 79 1.47 5.87 -8.47
C GLN A 79 0.90 5.09 -7.28
N THR A 80 1.36 3.84 -7.16
CA THR A 80 1.08 2.90 -6.08
C THR A 80 2.01 3.10 -4.90
N GLU A 81 1.63 2.58 -3.75
CA GLU A 81 2.42 2.58 -2.52
C GLU A 81 2.16 1.28 -1.74
N CYS A 82 3.01 0.94 -0.77
CA CYS A 82 2.79 -0.24 0.06
C CYS A 82 1.79 0.01 1.19
N THR A 83 1.08 -1.04 1.60
CA THR A 83 0.36 -1.05 2.89
C THR A 83 1.34 -0.93 4.06
N ASP A 84 0.86 -0.48 5.22
CA ASP A 84 1.69 -0.30 6.43
C ASP A 84 2.41 -1.58 6.87
N ASP A 85 1.76 -2.73 6.70
CA ASP A 85 2.31 -4.07 7.00
C ASP A 85 3.10 -4.68 5.82
N ARG A 86 3.23 -3.92 4.71
CA ARG A 86 3.90 -4.30 3.47
C ARG A 86 3.41 -5.63 2.87
N SER A 87 2.18 -6.04 3.18
CA SER A 87 1.59 -7.27 2.66
C SER A 87 1.06 -7.09 1.23
N SER A 88 0.76 -5.86 0.82
CA SER A 88 0.10 -5.58 -0.45
C SER A 88 0.61 -4.29 -1.10
N VAL A 89 0.54 -4.28 -2.44
CA VAL A 89 0.56 -3.04 -3.24
C VAL A 89 -0.81 -2.38 -3.10
N ALA A 90 -0.84 -1.07 -2.90
CA ALA A 90 -2.06 -0.35 -2.56
C ALA A 90 -2.11 1.04 -3.22
N LEU A 91 -3.27 1.67 -3.09
CA LEU A 91 -3.53 3.02 -3.56
C LEU A 91 -4.31 3.77 -2.49
N CYS A 92 -4.10 5.08 -2.43
CA CYS A 92 -5.00 5.96 -1.71
C CYS A 92 -6.39 5.95 -2.37
N ASN A 93 -7.43 5.61 -1.62
CA ASN A 93 -8.80 5.54 -2.14
C ASN A 93 -9.51 6.90 -2.25
N LEU A 94 -8.73 7.97 -2.42
CA LEU A 94 -9.19 9.35 -2.54
C LEU A 94 -9.68 9.63 -3.97
N ILE A 95 -10.92 10.11 -4.08
CA ILE A 95 -11.57 10.42 -5.37
C ILE A 95 -12.18 11.82 -5.36
N LYS A 96 -12.43 12.36 -6.57
CA LYS A 96 -13.22 13.59 -6.77
C LYS A 96 -14.70 13.23 -6.96
N TYR A 97 -15.56 13.87 -6.19
CA TYR A 97 -17.01 13.80 -6.29
C TYR A 97 -17.55 14.89 -7.22
N PRO A 98 -18.69 14.64 -7.91
CA PRO A 98 -19.31 15.64 -8.77
C PRO A 98 -19.96 16.79 -8.00
N GLN A 99 -20.27 16.57 -6.72
CA GLN A 99 -20.90 17.53 -5.81
C GLN A 99 -20.05 17.66 -4.55
N PRO A 100 -20.08 18.82 -3.88
CA PRO A 100 -19.31 19.00 -2.65
C PRO A 100 -19.83 18.03 -1.57
N LEU A 101 -18.89 17.41 -0.84
CA LEU A 101 -19.22 16.56 0.29
C LEU A 101 -19.88 17.39 1.40
N PRO A 102 -20.79 16.81 2.20
CA PRO A 102 -21.31 17.47 3.39
C PRO A 102 -20.18 17.95 4.30
N LYS A 103 -20.34 19.10 4.97
CA LYS A 103 -19.28 19.73 5.79
C LYS A 103 -18.60 18.77 6.78
N LYS A 104 -19.36 17.83 7.37
CA LYS A 104 -18.84 16.83 8.31
C LYS A 104 -17.90 15.78 7.69
N TYR A 105 -17.88 15.66 6.37
CA TYR A 105 -17.07 14.71 5.59
C TYR A 105 -16.00 15.39 4.73
N GLN A 106 -15.83 16.72 4.88
CA GLN A 106 -14.77 17.46 4.22
C GLN A 106 -13.47 17.33 5.03
N ASN A 107 -12.70 16.29 4.72
CA ASN A 107 -11.62 15.80 5.59
C ASN A 107 -10.25 16.48 5.37
N PHE A 108 -10.19 17.54 4.58
CA PHE A 108 -8.93 18.18 4.19
C PHE A 108 -8.96 19.70 4.36
N ASP A 109 -7.81 20.26 4.71
CA ASP A 109 -7.52 21.70 4.60
C ASP A 109 -6.74 22.02 3.32
N SER A 110 -5.94 21.07 2.84
CA SER A 110 -5.21 21.15 1.57
C SER A 110 -4.90 19.74 1.06
N ILE A 111 -4.87 19.55 -0.24
CA ILE A 111 -4.50 18.27 -0.87
C ILE A 111 -3.38 18.52 -1.90
N PRO A 112 -2.28 17.76 -1.88
CA PRO A 112 -1.23 17.88 -2.88
C PRO A 112 -1.78 17.79 -4.31
N HIS A 113 -1.35 18.71 -5.17
CA HIS A 113 -1.75 18.78 -6.58
C HIS A 113 -3.24 19.05 -6.84
N VAL A 114 -3.99 19.52 -5.83
CA VAL A 114 -5.36 20.00 -5.98
C VAL A 114 -5.39 21.52 -5.76
N PRO A 115 -6.10 22.29 -6.62
CA PRO A 115 -6.27 23.73 -6.41
C PRO A 115 -6.98 24.05 -5.09
N ALA A 116 -6.53 25.10 -4.41
CA ALA A 116 -7.16 25.57 -3.18
C ALA A 116 -8.63 25.94 -3.41
N GLY A 117 -9.51 25.47 -2.52
CA GLY A 117 -10.97 25.65 -2.60
C GLY A 117 -11.71 24.47 -3.26
N GLU A 118 -10.99 23.54 -3.88
CA GLU A 118 -11.59 22.32 -4.44
C GLU A 118 -11.64 21.15 -3.45
N GLU A 119 -11.02 21.24 -2.27
CA GLU A 119 -10.91 20.14 -1.29
C GLU A 119 -12.26 19.56 -0.88
N GLN A 120 -13.30 20.41 -0.86
CA GLN A 120 -14.68 20.00 -0.55
C GLN A 120 -15.25 18.94 -1.51
N TYR A 121 -14.67 18.78 -2.70
CA TYR A 121 -15.05 17.76 -3.67
C TYR A 121 -14.26 16.45 -3.51
N TYR A 122 -13.31 16.37 -2.58
CA TYR A 122 -12.45 15.20 -2.43
C TYR A 122 -12.70 14.47 -1.11
N GLY A 123 -12.81 13.15 -1.20
CA GLY A 123 -12.94 12.26 -0.04
C GLY A 123 -12.65 10.81 -0.39
N GLY A 124 -12.54 9.97 0.63
CA GLY A 124 -12.39 8.52 0.47
C GLY A 124 -13.62 7.91 -0.18
N SER A 125 -13.41 6.96 -1.10
CA SER A 125 -14.46 6.32 -1.88
C SER A 125 -15.44 5.45 -1.07
N VAL A 126 -15.10 5.13 0.17
CA VAL A 126 -15.88 4.27 1.07
C VAL A 126 -16.64 5.11 2.09
N SER A 127 -17.96 5.20 1.92
CA SER A 127 -18.84 5.97 2.82
C SER A 127 -18.87 5.45 4.26
N LEU A 128 -18.70 4.13 4.46
CA LEU A 128 -18.63 3.51 5.79
C LEU A 128 -17.38 3.92 6.59
N ALA A 129 -16.39 4.51 5.94
CA ALA A 129 -15.22 5.09 6.59
C ALA A 129 -15.36 6.61 6.76
N ASP A 130 -16.59 7.15 6.81
CA ASP A 130 -16.88 8.59 6.92
C ASP A 130 -16.17 9.45 5.86
N TYR A 131 -16.00 8.89 4.65
CA TYR A 131 -15.22 9.49 3.57
C TYR A 131 -13.77 9.83 3.95
N CYS A 132 -13.24 9.23 5.03
CA CYS A 132 -11.83 9.32 5.37
C CYS A 132 -11.03 8.48 4.37
N PRO A 133 -10.07 9.08 3.65
CA PRO A 133 -9.27 8.37 2.66
C PRO A 133 -8.14 7.60 3.32
N TYR A 134 -7.92 6.38 2.87
CA TYR A 134 -6.92 5.47 3.40
C TYR A 134 -6.27 4.60 2.32
N ILE A 135 -5.14 4.00 2.70
CA ILE A 135 -4.41 3.08 1.83
C ILE A 135 -5.18 1.79 1.67
N GLN A 136 -5.60 1.51 0.45
CA GLN A 136 -6.49 0.42 0.13
C GLN A 136 -5.88 -0.51 -0.92
N GLU A 137 -5.95 -1.81 -0.66
CA GLU A 137 -5.67 -2.84 -1.65
C GLU A 137 -6.61 -2.74 -2.84
N PHE A 138 -6.19 -3.20 -4.00
CA PHE A 138 -7.01 -3.15 -5.19
C PHE A 138 -6.83 -4.40 -6.04
N THR A 139 -7.76 -4.58 -6.97
CA THR A 139 -7.66 -5.61 -8.01
C THR A 139 -7.30 -4.96 -9.33
N TRP A 140 -6.29 -5.48 -10.01
CA TRP A 140 -5.99 -5.14 -11.39
C TRP A 140 -7.13 -5.62 -12.30
N ARG A 141 -7.67 -4.73 -13.11
CA ARG A 141 -8.75 -5.04 -14.04
C ARG A 141 -8.34 -4.74 -15.48
N ALA A 142 -8.68 -5.62 -16.40
CA ALA A 142 -8.55 -5.39 -17.84
C ALA A 142 -9.92 -5.58 -18.48
N ARG A 143 -10.43 -4.56 -19.17
CA ARG A 143 -11.77 -4.58 -19.80
C ARG A 143 -12.88 -5.00 -18.82
N ASN A 144 -12.85 -4.45 -17.60
CA ASN A 144 -13.74 -4.76 -16.46
C ASN A 144 -13.66 -6.18 -15.88
N ILE A 145 -12.74 -7.02 -16.34
CA ILE A 145 -12.50 -8.35 -15.77
C ILE A 145 -11.33 -8.26 -14.78
N VAL A 146 -11.50 -8.84 -13.59
CA VAL A 146 -10.43 -8.94 -12.60
C VAL A 146 -9.36 -9.88 -13.15
N VAL A 147 -8.13 -9.37 -13.24
CA VAL A 147 -6.96 -10.13 -13.74
C VAL A 147 -6.17 -10.71 -12.58
N ARG A 148 -5.91 -9.89 -11.54
CA ARG A 148 -5.15 -10.27 -10.34
C ARG A 148 -5.43 -9.31 -9.19
N GLY A 149 -5.23 -9.76 -7.96
CA GLY A 149 -5.18 -8.92 -6.76
C GLY A 149 -3.83 -8.19 -6.62
N SER A 150 -3.68 -7.44 -5.54
CA SER A 150 -2.46 -6.69 -5.22
C SER A 150 -1.70 -7.21 -3.98
N HIS A 151 -2.21 -8.25 -3.33
CA HIS A 151 -1.62 -8.86 -2.15
C HIS A 151 -0.43 -9.74 -2.52
N CYS A 152 0.73 -9.47 -1.92
CA CYS A 152 2.02 -10.04 -2.32
C CYS A 152 2.17 -11.54 -2.02
N LEU A 153 1.42 -12.07 -1.05
CA LEU A 153 1.55 -13.48 -0.64
C LEU A 153 0.96 -14.50 -1.61
N TYR A 154 0.10 -14.07 -2.53
CA TYR A 154 -0.67 -14.96 -3.40
C TYR A 154 0.02 -15.14 -4.75
N GLU A 155 0.40 -16.36 -5.10
CA GLU A 155 1.15 -16.66 -6.32
C GLU A 155 0.34 -16.38 -7.60
N GLU A 156 -0.98 -16.52 -7.54
CA GLU A 156 -1.91 -16.17 -8.62
C GLU A 156 -1.86 -14.68 -8.99
N ASN A 157 -1.30 -13.83 -8.13
CA ASN A 157 -1.12 -12.40 -8.39
C ASN A 157 0.18 -12.07 -9.15
N ASN A 158 0.97 -13.07 -9.55
CA ASN A 158 2.15 -12.83 -10.38
C ASN A 158 1.77 -12.18 -11.72
N PRO A 159 2.44 -11.09 -12.14
CA PRO A 159 2.24 -10.53 -13.48
C PRO A 159 2.63 -11.54 -14.56
N HIS A 160 1.94 -11.48 -15.70
CA HIS A 160 2.38 -12.23 -16.89
C HIS A 160 3.80 -11.80 -17.27
N PRO A 161 4.71 -12.71 -17.69
CA PRO A 161 6.10 -12.38 -18.01
C PRO A 161 6.27 -11.19 -18.97
N ASP A 162 5.48 -11.15 -20.05
CA ASP A 162 5.49 -10.03 -21.03
C ASP A 162 5.03 -8.67 -20.47
N LYS A 163 4.50 -8.67 -19.25
CA LYS A 163 3.98 -7.49 -18.53
C LYS A 163 4.68 -7.26 -17.20
N ASN A 164 5.77 -7.99 -16.92
CA ASN A 164 6.48 -7.92 -15.65
C ASN A 164 7.74 -7.02 -15.72
N PHE A 165 7.53 -5.76 -16.09
CA PHE A 165 8.59 -4.77 -16.31
C PHE A 165 9.45 -4.56 -15.06
N ALA A 166 8.81 -4.55 -13.89
CA ALA A 166 9.46 -4.34 -12.61
C ALA A 166 10.05 -5.61 -11.99
N LEU A 167 10.00 -6.76 -12.69
CA LEU A 167 10.51 -8.03 -12.19
C LEU A 167 9.90 -8.43 -10.84
N GLU A 168 8.61 -8.13 -10.65
CA GLU A 168 7.87 -8.47 -9.45
C GLU A 168 7.75 -10.00 -9.31
N LYS A 169 7.73 -10.47 -8.07
CA LYS A 169 7.47 -11.87 -7.73
C LYS A 169 6.57 -11.96 -6.51
N TYR A 170 5.38 -12.53 -6.71
CA TYR A 170 4.39 -12.78 -5.68
C TYR A 170 4.53 -14.23 -5.17
N GLY A 171 4.27 -14.44 -3.89
CA GLY A 171 4.31 -15.75 -3.24
C GLY A 171 4.53 -15.65 -1.71
N PRO A 172 4.57 -16.79 -1.00
CA PRO A 172 4.56 -16.82 0.47
C PRO A 172 5.69 -16.04 1.16
N HIS A 173 6.81 -15.82 0.46
CA HIS A 173 7.98 -15.09 0.95
C HIS A 173 8.17 -13.74 0.24
N SER A 174 7.06 -13.11 -0.19
CA SER A 174 7.06 -11.82 -0.85
C SER A 174 6.41 -10.72 0.00
N ARG A 175 6.98 -9.52 -0.08
CA ARG A 175 6.48 -8.30 0.55
C ARG A 175 6.48 -7.15 -0.45
N CYS A 176 5.72 -6.12 -0.14
CA CYS A 176 5.68 -4.90 -0.92
C CYS A 176 6.88 -4.01 -0.58
N PHE A 177 7.58 -3.57 -1.62
CA PHE A 177 8.67 -2.61 -1.55
C PHE A 177 8.33 -1.37 -2.35
N ASP A 178 8.62 -0.21 -1.79
CA ASP A 178 8.42 1.07 -2.47
C ASP A 178 9.48 1.24 -3.55
N HIS A 179 9.08 1.86 -4.66
CA HIS A 179 9.99 2.27 -5.73
C HIS A 179 10.38 3.74 -5.53
N THR A 180 11.50 4.15 -6.12
CA THR A 180 11.82 5.58 -6.23
C THR A 180 10.85 6.32 -7.15
N ASP A 181 10.97 7.65 -7.23
CA ASP A 181 10.24 8.48 -8.18
C ASP A 181 10.51 8.19 -9.68
N GLN A 182 11.49 7.32 -9.96
CA GLN A 182 11.80 6.86 -11.31
C GLN A 182 10.91 5.67 -11.70
N MET A 183 10.20 5.80 -12.82
CA MET A 183 9.43 4.72 -13.41
C MET A 183 10.35 3.59 -13.91
N TRP A 184 9.87 2.35 -13.81
CA TRP A 184 10.55 1.20 -14.39
C TRP A 184 10.53 1.26 -15.92
N GLU A 185 11.69 0.98 -16.52
CA GLU A 185 11.91 0.99 -17.96
C GLU A 185 12.45 -0.37 -18.42
N GLU A 186 11.88 -0.89 -19.51
CA GLU A 186 12.48 -1.98 -20.28
C GLU A 186 13.02 -1.42 -21.60
N ARG A 187 14.29 -1.71 -21.90
CA ARG A 187 14.91 -1.24 -23.14
C ARG A 187 15.74 -2.31 -23.85
N THR A 188 15.67 -2.30 -25.16
CA THR A 188 16.62 -2.95 -26.08
C THR A 188 17.36 -1.87 -26.85
N CYS A 189 18.34 -2.25 -27.67
CA CYS A 189 19.02 -1.29 -28.56
C CYS A 189 18.08 -0.65 -29.61
N LYS A 190 16.88 -1.22 -29.84
CA LYS A 190 15.93 -0.77 -30.89
C LYS A 190 14.65 -0.16 -30.34
N GLN A 191 14.24 -0.53 -29.12
CA GLN A 191 12.95 -0.15 -28.55
C GLN A 191 13.09 0.08 -27.05
N ALA A 192 12.49 1.16 -26.55
CA ALA A 192 12.26 1.38 -25.13
C ALA A 192 10.76 1.34 -24.83
N ARG A 193 10.39 0.78 -23.69
CA ARG A 193 9.03 0.68 -23.18
C ARG A 193 9.03 1.18 -21.73
N GLN A 194 8.12 2.10 -21.44
CA GLN A 194 7.89 2.61 -20.09
C GLN A 194 6.54 2.13 -19.59
N TRP A 195 6.51 1.68 -18.34
CA TRP A 195 5.29 1.15 -17.74
C TRP A 195 4.38 2.28 -17.26
N GLN A 196 3.06 2.10 -17.34
CA GLN A 196 2.08 3.13 -16.98
C GLN A 196 1.82 3.25 -15.47
N HIS A 197 2.33 2.32 -14.65
CA HIS A 197 2.09 2.33 -13.20
C HIS A 197 3.39 2.11 -12.44
N TRP A 198 3.61 2.83 -11.35
CA TRP A 198 4.88 2.74 -10.61
C TRP A 198 4.66 3.05 -9.12
N GLY A 199 5.71 3.10 -8.32
CA GLY A 199 5.67 3.53 -6.93
C GLY A 199 5.81 2.41 -5.90
N SER A 200 5.39 1.18 -6.22
CA SER A 200 5.68 0.00 -5.39
C SER A 200 5.50 -1.30 -6.19
N GLY A 201 6.01 -2.40 -5.65
CA GLY A 201 5.89 -3.74 -6.24
C GLY A 201 6.18 -4.84 -5.23
N CYS A 202 5.78 -6.07 -5.55
CA CYS A 202 6.04 -7.22 -4.68
C CYS A 202 7.33 -7.95 -5.06
N TYR A 203 8.19 -8.17 -4.08
CA TYR A 203 9.47 -8.87 -4.26
C TYR A 203 9.68 -9.89 -3.16
N GLN A 204 10.40 -10.96 -3.51
CA GLN A 204 10.83 -11.91 -2.49
C GLN A 204 11.93 -11.31 -1.63
N TYR A 205 12.03 -11.76 -0.39
CA TYR A 205 13.03 -11.27 0.55
C TYR A 205 13.60 -12.40 1.41
N ILE A 206 14.79 -12.16 1.95
CA ILE A 206 15.45 -13.03 2.92
C ILE A 206 15.99 -12.15 4.06
N CYS A 207 15.78 -12.60 5.29
CA CYS A 207 16.34 -12.00 6.49
C CYS A 207 17.49 -12.88 6.99
N GLU A 208 18.73 -12.43 6.82
CA GLU A 208 19.93 -13.20 7.18
C GLU A 208 20.97 -12.28 7.80
N ALA A 209 21.70 -12.78 8.80
CA ALA A 209 22.76 -12.03 9.50
C ALA A 209 22.30 -10.63 10.00
N GLY A 210 21.04 -10.52 10.45
CA GLY A 210 20.44 -9.28 10.94
C GLY A 210 20.14 -8.24 9.84
N ARG A 211 20.14 -8.65 8.56
CA ARG A 211 19.92 -7.77 7.42
C ARG A 211 18.83 -8.29 6.50
N LEU A 212 18.14 -7.33 5.89
CA LEU A 212 17.14 -7.57 4.86
C LEU A 212 17.82 -7.64 3.49
N HIS A 213 17.51 -8.69 2.75
CA HIS A 213 17.95 -8.91 1.38
C HIS A 213 16.73 -8.99 0.47
N ILE A 214 16.72 -8.20 -0.60
CA ILE A 214 15.65 -8.14 -1.60
C ILE A 214 16.09 -8.97 -2.81
N MET A 215 15.25 -9.89 -3.26
CA MET A 215 15.52 -10.73 -4.42
C MET A 215 14.75 -10.19 -5.63
N VAL A 216 15.49 -9.85 -6.69
CA VAL A 216 14.93 -9.37 -7.96
C VAL A 216 15.46 -10.25 -9.09
N ALA A 217 14.57 -11.03 -9.71
CA ALA A 217 14.94 -12.13 -10.59
C ALA A 217 15.99 -13.06 -9.94
N ASN A 218 17.18 -13.18 -10.52
CA ASN A 218 18.25 -14.05 -10.01
C ASN A 218 19.30 -13.30 -9.16
N TYR A 219 19.03 -12.04 -8.82
CA TYR A 219 19.96 -11.17 -8.10
C TYR A 219 19.44 -10.89 -6.70
N THR A 220 20.36 -10.81 -5.74
CA THR A 220 20.07 -10.48 -4.34
C THR A 220 20.73 -9.16 -4.01
N TYR A 221 19.95 -8.24 -3.44
CA TYR A 221 20.39 -6.90 -3.07
C TYR A 221 20.24 -6.71 -1.56
N MET A 222 21.31 -6.29 -0.89
CA MET A 222 21.32 -6.11 0.56
C MET A 222 20.92 -4.68 0.95
N CYS A 223 20.03 -4.56 1.93
CA CYS A 223 19.69 -3.32 2.59
C CYS A 223 20.63 -3.04 3.78
N TYR A 224 21.29 -1.89 3.77
CA TYR A 224 22.18 -1.41 4.82
C TYR A 224 21.47 -0.49 5.82
N HIS A 225 20.53 0.34 5.34
CA HIS A 225 19.73 1.22 6.20
C HIS A 225 18.35 1.50 5.58
N ALA A 226 17.41 1.94 6.41
CA ALA A 226 16.10 2.40 5.95
C ALA A 226 16.25 3.60 5.01
N GLY A 227 15.40 3.66 3.97
CA GLY A 227 15.43 4.71 2.94
C GLY A 227 16.57 4.58 1.94
N GLN A 228 17.41 3.54 2.01
CA GLN A 228 18.43 3.30 1.00
C GLN A 228 17.79 3.01 -0.36
N GLU A 229 18.20 3.75 -1.39
CA GLU A 229 17.82 3.45 -2.77
C GLU A 229 18.77 2.40 -3.37
N ILE A 230 18.21 1.34 -3.94
CA ILE A 230 18.92 0.29 -4.66
C ILE A 230 18.57 0.42 -6.13
N ALA A 231 19.53 0.86 -6.94
CA ALA A 231 19.40 0.88 -8.39
C ALA A 231 19.47 -0.54 -8.96
N ILE A 232 18.43 -0.92 -9.71
CA ILE A 232 18.32 -2.23 -10.38
C ILE A 232 18.59 -2.06 -11.87
N ARG A 233 19.51 -2.87 -12.39
CA ARG A 233 19.82 -2.96 -13.83
C ARG A 233 20.07 -4.41 -14.20
N ILE A 234 19.06 -5.08 -14.74
CA ILE A 234 19.09 -6.52 -15.01
C ILE A 234 18.80 -6.77 -16.49
N MET A 235 19.61 -7.64 -17.11
CA MET A 235 19.41 -8.11 -18.46
C MET A 235 18.64 -9.43 -18.43
N GLN A 236 17.42 -9.49 -18.98
CA GLN A 236 16.61 -10.70 -19.03
C GLN A 236 15.88 -10.79 -20.38
N ASN A 237 15.88 -11.98 -21.00
CA ASN A 237 15.22 -12.23 -22.29
C ASN A 237 15.55 -11.20 -23.40
N GLY A 238 16.76 -10.64 -23.39
CA GLY A 238 17.18 -9.61 -24.36
C GLY A 238 16.68 -8.18 -24.06
N TRP A 239 15.98 -7.96 -22.95
CA TRP A 239 15.55 -6.65 -22.45
C TRP A 239 16.33 -6.23 -21.19
N LEU A 240 16.76 -4.97 -21.15
CA LEU A 240 17.39 -4.36 -19.99
C LEU A 240 16.29 -3.71 -19.15
N HIS A 241 16.04 -4.28 -17.97
CA HIS A 241 15.15 -3.75 -16.95
C HIS A 241 15.94 -2.76 -16.09
N LYS A 242 15.42 -1.55 -15.97
CA LYS A 242 16.01 -0.46 -15.19
C LYS A 242 14.95 0.12 -14.25
N GLY A 243 15.26 0.15 -12.96
CA GLY A 243 14.41 0.74 -11.93
C GLY A 243 15.17 0.92 -10.63
N ALA A 244 14.47 1.23 -9.55
CA ALA A 244 15.07 1.29 -8.22
C ALA A 244 14.05 0.97 -7.13
N LEU A 245 14.54 0.33 -6.07
CA LEU A 245 13.77 -0.05 -4.87
C LEU A 245 14.25 0.75 -3.67
N ILE A 246 13.36 1.03 -2.74
CA ILE A 246 13.66 1.68 -1.47
C ILE A 246 13.67 0.63 -0.36
N CYS A 247 14.77 0.53 0.38
CA CYS A 247 14.89 -0.34 1.54
C CYS A 247 14.01 0.15 2.69
N PRO A 248 13.08 -0.68 3.19
CA PRO A 248 12.33 -0.34 4.38
C PRO A 248 13.17 -0.55 5.66
N PRO A 249 12.71 -0.04 6.81
CA PRO A 249 13.22 -0.48 8.10
C PRO A 249 13.16 -2.00 8.23
N CYS A 250 14.29 -2.62 8.65
CA CYS A 250 14.41 -4.08 8.76
C CYS A 250 13.30 -4.70 9.62
N LYS A 251 12.94 -4.05 10.73
CA LYS A 251 11.88 -4.45 11.66
C LYS A 251 10.47 -4.54 11.05
N ASP A 252 10.23 -3.88 9.91
CA ASP A 252 8.92 -3.88 9.25
C ASP A 252 8.73 -5.17 8.44
N ILE A 253 9.81 -5.90 8.14
CA ILE A 253 9.79 -7.11 7.31
C ILE A 253 10.37 -8.34 8.05
N CYS A 254 11.51 -8.18 8.70
CA CYS A 254 12.21 -9.24 9.43
C CYS A 254 11.74 -9.23 10.89
N GLN A 255 10.85 -10.16 11.22
CA GLN A 255 10.38 -10.46 12.58
C GLN A 255 11.05 -11.73 13.11
#